data_AF-A0A8B2ZJP1-F1
#
_entry.id   AF-A0A8B2ZJP1-F1
#
_cell.length_a   1.000
_cell.length_b   1.000
_cell.length_c   1.000
_cell.angle_alpha   90.00
_cell.angle_beta   90.00
_cell.angle_gamma   90.00
#
_symmetry.space_group_name_H-M   'P 1'
#
loop_
_entity.id
_entity.type
_entity.pdbx_description
1 polymer ?
#
loop_
_entity_poly.entity_id
_entity_poly.type
_entity_poly.pdbx_seq_one_letter_code
_entity_poly.pdbx_strand_id
1 'polypeptide(L)' 'MELHELNPGDDIWFKYPNATNSFPAVVEELHYNFKGKPYLKVRVGSELVVIDDKYEIVKV' A
#
# COMPACT_ATOMS: atom_id res chain seq x y z
N MET A 1 9.69 -2.94 -4.95
CA MET A 1 9.74 -1.89 -3.92
C MET A 1 9.26 -2.52 -2.64
N GLU A 2 9.93 -2.25 -1.53
CA GLU A 2 9.57 -2.84 -0.25
C GLU A 2 8.64 -1.90 0.53
N LEU A 3 7.64 -2.45 1.24
CA LEU A 3 6.65 -1.62 1.96
C LEU A 3 7.27 -0.71 3.03
N HIS A 4 8.38 -1.12 3.63
CA HIS A 4 9.05 -0.36 4.69
C HIS A 4 9.80 0.87 4.17
N GLU A 5 9.88 1.05 2.85
CA GLU A 5 10.47 2.23 2.20
C GLU A 5 9.43 3.35 1.98
N LEU A 6 8.15 3.04 2.21
CA LEU A 6 7.03 3.98 2.05
C LEU A 6 6.74 4.72 3.35
N ASN A 7 6.46 6.02 3.23
CA ASN A 7 6.17 6.91 4.34
C ASN A 7 4.72 7.43 4.25
N PRO A 8 4.10 7.76 5.39
CA PRO A 8 2.84 8.52 5.40
C PRO A 8 2.94 9.76 4.51
N GLY A 9 1.96 9.94 3.63
CA GLY A 9 1.89 11.01 2.63
C GLY A 9 2.43 10.63 1.24
N ASP A 10 3.07 9.48 1.08
CA ASP A 10 3.54 9.04 -0.25
C ASP A 10 2.37 8.67 -1.17
N ASP A 11 2.39 9.21 -2.40
CA ASP A 11 1.51 8.80 -3.49
C ASP A 11 2.00 7.49 -4.11
N ILE A 12 1.09 6.53 -4.24
CA ILE A 12 1.37 5.21 -4.81
C ILE A 12 0.29 4.79 -5.81
N TRP A 13 0.66 3.87 -6.69
CA TRP A 13 -0.27 3.01 -7.41
C TRP A 13 -0.12 1.59 -6.92
N PHE A 14 -1.24 0.91 -6.68
CA PHE A 14 -1.23 -0.49 -6.30
C PHE A 14 -2.28 -1.31 -7.06
N LYS A 15 -2.02 -2.61 -7.21
CA LYS A 15 -2.99 -3.57 -7.74
C LYS A 15 -2.82 -4.95 -7.11
N TYR A 16 -3.91 -5.71 -7.09
CA TYR A 16 -3.87 -7.12 -6.67
C TYR A 16 -3.06 -7.94 -7.69
N PRO A 17 -2.37 -9.02 -7.28
CA PRO A 17 -1.69 -9.93 -8.20
C PRO A 17 -2.60 -10.36 -9.35
N ASN A 18 -2.10 -10.24 -10.57
CA ASN A 18 -2.82 -10.60 -11.80
C ASN A 18 -4.08 -9.77 -12.08
N ALA A 19 -4.35 -8.69 -11.32
CA ALA A 19 -5.39 -7.74 -11.69
C ALA A 19 -4.97 -6.89 -12.89
N THR A 20 -5.93 -6.53 -13.72
CA THR A 20 -5.71 -5.62 -14.86
C THR A 20 -5.75 -4.15 -14.45
N ASN A 21 -6.44 -3.83 -13.35
CA ASN A 21 -6.67 -2.45 -12.92
C ASN A 21 -5.75 -2.10 -11.74
N SER A 22 -5.21 -0.87 -11.76
CA SER A 22 -4.46 -0.29 -10.64
C SER A 22 -5.24 0.86 -10.03
N PHE A 23 -5.03 1.09 -8.75
CA PHE A 23 -5.70 2.12 -7.97
C PHE A 23 -4.68 3.14 -7.45
N PRO A 24 -4.92 4.44 -7.62
CA PRO A 24 -4.11 5.46 -6.97
C PRO A 24 -4.46 5.54 -5.49
N ALA A 25 -3.47 5.74 -4.64
CA ALA A 25 -3.66 5.88 -3.21
C ALA A 25 -2.58 6.75 -2.56
N VAL A 26 -2.91 7.27 -1.37
CA VAL A 26 -1.95 7.94 -0.49
C VAL A 26 -1.69 7.05 0.72
N VAL A 27 -0.43 6.87 1.08
CA VAL A 27 -0.06 6.12 2.29
C VAL A 27 -0.47 6.91 3.53
N GLU A 28 -1.22 6.29 4.43
CA GLU A 28 -1.63 6.91 5.70
C GLU A 28 -0.76 6.43 6.86
N GLU A 29 -0.57 5.12 6.97
CA GLU A 29 0.12 4.51 8.10
C GLU A 29 0.90 3.27 7.64
N LEU A 30 2.12 3.12 8.17
CA LEU A 30 2.92 1.89 8.08
C LEU A 30 2.85 1.13 9.41
N HIS A 31 2.51 -0.15 9.33
CA HIS A 31 2.36 -1.04 10.48
C HIS A 31 3.13 -2.34 10.30
N TYR A 32 3.36 -3.04 11.41
CA TYR A 32 3.92 -4.39 11.44
C TYR A 32 2.97 -5.31 12.19
N ASN A 33 2.71 -6.50 11.64
CA ASN A 33 1.96 -7.52 12.37
C ASN A 33 2.85 -8.23 13.41
N PHE A 34 2.26 -9.09 14.25
CA PHE A 34 2.99 -9.84 15.28
C PHE A 34 4.10 -10.77 14.76
N LYS A 35 4.16 -11.03 13.44
CA LYS A 35 5.23 -11.79 12.78
C LYS A 35 6.32 -10.89 12.20
N GLY A 36 6.26 -9.58 12.45
CA GLY A 36 7.19 -8.59 11.91
C GLY A 36 7.01 -8.29 10.43
N LYS A 37 5.89 -8.70 9.80
CA LYS A 37 5.64 -8.38 8.39
C LYS A 37 4.96 -7.01 8.26
N PRO A 38 5.45 -6.14 7.35
CA PRO A 38 4.86 -4.82 7.15
C PRO A 38 3.52 -4.91 6.41
N TYR A 39 2.63 -3.97 6.69
CA TYR A 39 1.42 -3.68 5.92
C TYR A 39 1.12 -2.18 6.00
N LEU A 40 0.45 -1.66 4.97
CA LEU A 40 0.06 -0.25 4.89
C LEU A 40 -1.44 -0.11 5.03
N LYS A 41 -1.85 1.00 5.66
CA LYS A 41 -3.17 1.59 5.42
C LYS A 41 -3.01 2.69 4.40
N VAL A 42 -3.84 2.67 3.37
CA VAL A 42 -3.80 3.62 2.26
C VAL A 42 -5.18 4.19 2.02
N ARG A 43 -5.24 5.45 1.60
CA ARG A 43 -6.47 6.14 1.26
C ARG A 43 -6.71 6.10 -0.25
N VAL A 44 -7.84 5.55 -0.66
CA VAL A 44 -8.31 5.50 -2.06
C VAL A 44 -9.60 6.30 -2.15
N GLY A 45 -9.51 7.56 -2.60
CA GLY A 45 -10.65 8.47 -2.54
C GLY A 45 -11.10 8.70 -1.09
N SER A 46 -12.31 8.28 -0.73
CA SER A 46 -12.83 8.33 0.64
C SER A 46 -12.57 7.09 1.48
N GLU A 47 -12.11 6.00 0.86
CA GLU A 47 -11.98 4.69 1.51
C GLU A 47 -10.59 4.47 2.10
N LEU A 48 -10.54 3.80 3.26
CA LEU A 48 -9.31 3.32 3.86
C LEU A 48 -9.14 1.83 3.57
N VAL A 49 -8.02 1.47 2.94
CA VAL A 49 -7.74 0.10 2.50
C VAL A 49 -6.44 -0.38 3.13
N VAL A 50 -6.40 -1.66 3.53
CA VAL A 50 -5.19 -2.31 4.02
C VAL A 50 -4.54 -3.08 2.87
N ILE A 51 -3.27 -2.80 2.59
CA ILE A 51 -2.46 -3.49 1.58
C ILE A 51 -1.19 -4.06 2.20
N ASP A 52 -0.76 -5.21 1.73
CA ASP A 52 0.45 -5.92 2.18
C ASP A 52 1.38 -6.25 1.02
N ASP A 53 2.43 -7.02 1.30
CA ASP A 53 3.47 -7.44 0.35
C ASP A 53 2.94 -8.29 -0.82
N LYS A 54 1.66 -8.69 -0.80
CA LYS A 54 1.04 -9.39 -1.92
C LYS A 54 0.65 -8.45 -3.04
N TYR A 55 0.48 -7.15 -2.80
CA TYR A 55 0.09 -6.22 -3.86
C TYR A 55 1.31 -5.81 -4.69
N GLU A 56 1.10 -5.62 -6.00
CA GLU A 56 2.09 -4.96 -6.84
C GLU A 56 1.96 -3.45 -6.59
N ILE A 57 3.05 -2.80 -6.14
CA ILE A 57 3.05 -1.41 -5.69
C ILE A 57 4.17 -0.62 -6.37
N VAL A 58 3.83 0.60 -6.82
CA VAL A 58 4.75 1.57 -7.44
C VAL A 58 4.56 2.92 -6.76
N LYS A 59 5.67 3.56 -6.34
CA LYS A 59 5.67 4.94 -5.82
C LYS A 59 5.77 5.93 -6.98
N VAL A 60 5.03 7.04 -6.88
CA VAL A 60 5.03 8.14 -7.88
C VAL A 60 6.13 9.15 -7.60
#